data_AF-A0A1H9DC84-F1
#
_entry.id   AF-A0A1H9DC84-F1
#
_cell.length_a   1.000
_cell.length_b   1.000
_cell.length_c   1.000
_cell.angle_alpha   90.00
_cell.angle_beta   90.00
_cell.angle_gamma   90.00
#
_symmetry.space_group_name_H-M   'P 1'
#
loop_
_entity.id
_entity.type
_entity.pdbx_description
1 polymer ?
#
loop_
_entity_poly.entity_id
_entity_poly.type
_entity_poly.pdbx_seq_one_letter_code
_entity_poly.pdbx_strand_id
1 'polypeptide(L)'
;MKRVTPVLLASLITAGLSCSPLSFAQTVKTLNVSEIRPTQPAIGADEVNYKVATLQGDRQELFDDFCEDIGAKGVKTFDSQSSLAQPTSFTCLAAVGTEPDDVKSAVIAPDHHIYLTDGHHTVSTYRALANNQDFPFAVRITNDFSQLASMDQFWSTMQQQHLTWLEDPQGKPVSPAQLPQQVSLQTMQNDPYRSIVYFLRGIAYDKPDQAPPFLEFYLGSWLRTQQPVNAQQLSTKAGYMAYLQQAAATLVAAQGSQHSTDKADSPTLSQLGQRKTVNEKKLAKLAEPGGKLSILFKE
;
A
#
# COMPACT_ATOMS: atom_id res chain seq x y z
N MET A 1 82.47 -6.18 4.17
CA MET A 1 81.27 -6.17 5.03
C MET A 1 80.31 -5.11 4.52
N LYS A 2 79.23 -5.51 3.84
CA LYS A 2 77.97 -4.76 3.67
C LYS A 2 76.92 -5.78 3.21
N ARG A 3 75.90 -5.94 4.05
CA ARG A 3 74.85 -6.97 4.00
C ARG A 3 73.92 -6.72 2.83
N VAL A 4 73.55 -7.76 2.09
CA VAL A 4 72.42 -7.75 1.16
C VAL A 4 71.34 -8.63 1.77
N THR A 5 70.29 -8.00 2.27
CA THR A 5 69.07 -8.65 2.77
C THR A 5 68.14 -8.92 1.59
N PRO A 6 67.56 -10.12 1.43
CA PRO A 6 66.51 -10.32 0.44
C PRO A 6 65.19 -9.78 1.01
N VAL A 7 64.55 -8.87 0.29
CA VAL A 7 63.17 -8.47 0.55
C VAL A 7 62.27 -9.49 -0.14
N LEU A 8 61.59 -10.34 0.63
CA LEU A 8 60.46 -11.13 0.14
C LEU A 8 59.28 -10.16 -0.06
N LEU A 9 58.87 -9.95 -1.32
CA LEU A 9 57.56 -9.36 -1.62
C LEU A 9 56.50 -10.43 -1.37
N ALA A 10 55.80 -10.35 -0.24
CA ALA A 10 54.59 -11.12 -0.02
C ALA A 10 53.44 -10.44 -0.77
N SER A 11 53.00 -11.03 -1.89
CA SER A 11 51.77 -10.63 -2.56
C SER A 11 50.58 -11.03 -1.68
N LEU A 12 49.99 -10.06 -0.95
CA LEU A 12 48.66 -10.24 -0.38
C LEU A 12 47.65 -10.28 -1.53
N ILE A 13 47.16 -11.49 -1.84
CA ILE A 13 45.93 -11.66 -2.60
C ILE A 13 44.79 -11.31 -1.64
N THR A 14 44.32 -10.07 -1.70
CA THR A 14 43.03 -9.70 -1.12
C THR A 14 41.94 -10.38 -1.95
N ALA A 15 41.48 -11.53 -1.48
CA ALA A 15 40.25 -12.14 -1.95
C ALA A 15 39.10 -11.18 -1.60
N GLY A 16 38.72 -10.32 -2.56
CA GLY A 16 37.52 -9.51 -2.47
C GLY A 16 36.32 -10.45 -2.44
N LEU A 17 35.78 -10.68 -1.24
CA LEU A 17 34.43 -11.21 -1.06
C LEU A 17 33.48 -10.19 -1.67
N SER A 18 33.20 -10.40 -2.96
CA SER A 18 32.17 -9.72 -3.70
C SER A 18 30.86 -10.25 -3.14
N CYS A 19 30.34 -9.58 -2.10
CA CYS A 19 29.01 -9.84 -1.59
C CYS A 19 28.04 -9.42 -2.68
N SER A 20 27.72 -10.34 -3.59
CA SER A 20 26.58 -10.19 -4.47
C SER A 20 25.35 -10.15 -3.57
N PRO A 21 24.47 -9.14 -3.68
CA PRO A 21 23.21 -9.21 -2.99
C PRO A 21 22.52 -10.49 -3.46
N LEU A 22 22.22 -11.38 -2.52
CA LEU A 22 21.39 -12.55 -2.76
C LEU A 22 20.10 -12.05 -3.40
N SER A 23 20.00 -12.19 -4.72
CA SER A 23 18.75 -12.01 -5.46
C SER A 23 17.84 -13.13 -4.99
N PHE A 24 17.06 -12.88 -3.94
CA PHE A 24 15.90 -13.71 -3.64
C PHE A 24 15.07 -13.76 -4.92
N ALA A 25 14.91 -14.96 -5.49
CA ALA A 25 13.97 -15.16 -6.56
C ALA A 25 12.58 -14.84 -6.00
N GLN A 26 12.06 -13.67 -6.36
CA GLN A 26 10.75 -13.21 -5.96
C GLN A 26 9.75 -14.26 -6.43
N THR A 27 9.05 -14.89 -5.49
CA THR A 27 8.16 -16.02 -5.78
C THR A 27 6.72 -15.56 -5.68
N VAL A 28 5.90 -15.86 -6.70
CA VAL A 28 4.45 -15.64 -6.63
C VAL A 28 3.79 -16.86 -5.98
N LYS A 29 2.98 -16.63 -4.94
CA LYS A 29 2.17 -17.66 -4.27
C LYS A 29 0.69 -17.33 -4.43
N THR A 30 -0.09 -18.32 -4.82
CA THR A 30 -1.56 -18.25 -4.80
C THR A 30 -2.07 -18.95 -3.55
N LEU A 31 -2.94 -18.28 -2.81
CA LEU A 31 -3.58 -18.76 -1.59
C LEU A 31 -5.01 -18.22 -1.51
N ASN A 32 -5.83 -18.74 -0.61
CA ASN A 32 -7.13 -18.13 -0.38
C ASN A 32 -6.94 -16.78 0.33
N VAL A 33 -7.78 -15.80 0.00
CA VAL A 33 -7.68 -14.45 0.58
C VAL A 33 -7.87 -14.44 2.09
N SER A 34 -8.54 -15.45 2.67
CA SER A 34 -8.67 -15.65 4.11
C SER A 34 -7.35 -15.99 4.83
N GLU A 35 -6.35 -16.50 4.10
CA GLU A 35 -5.04 -16.91 4.63
C GLU A 35 -4.04 -15.72 4.71
N ILE A 36 -4.39 -14.58 4.11
CA ILE A 36 -3.56 -13.37 4.06
C ILE A 36 -3.79 -12.52 5.33
N ARG A 37 -2.72 -12.28 6.08
CA ARG A 37 -2.73 -11.46 7.31
C ARG A 37 -2.30 -10.00 7.01
N PRO A 38 -2.87 -8.99 7.69
CA PRO A 38 -2.46 -7.60 7.55
C PRO A 38 -1.15 -7.28 8.28
N THR A 39 -0.48 -6.21 7.85
CA THR A 39 0.66 -5.56 8.52
C THR A 39 0.37 -4.10 8.85
N GLN A 40 -0.91 -3.71 8.82
CA GLN A 40 -1.37 -2.39 9.23
C GLN A 40 -2.76 -2.50 9.87
N PRO A 41 -3.09 -1.67 10.88
CA PRO A 41 -4.36 -1.77 11.60
C PRO A 41 -5.53 -1.14 10.83
N ALA A 42 -5.25 -0.24 9.89
CA ALA A 42 -6.23 0.62 9.26
C ALA A 42 -6.05 0.75 7.74
N ILE A 43 -7.11 1.13 7.06
CA ILE A 43 -7.15 1.54 5.65
C ILE A 43 -8.01 2.81 5.52
N GLY A 44 -7.93 3.48 4.37
CA GLY A 44 -8.88 4.52 4.02
C GLY A 44 -10.17 3.89 3.49
N ALA A 45 -11.24 3.85 4.29
CA ALA A 45 -12.48 3.17 3.90
C ALA A 45 -13.13 3.80 2.66
N ASP A 46 -13.05 5.13 2.49
CA ASP A 46 -13.64 5.80 1.32
C ASP A 46 -12.86 5.54 0.04
N GLU A 47 -11.55 5.29 0.11
CA GLU A 47 -10.78 4.81 -1.05
C GLU A 47 -11.30 3.42 -1.48
N VAL A 48 -11.53 2.52 -0.52
CA VAL A 48 -12.11 1.20 -0.79
C VAL A 48 -13.53 1.32 -1.33
N ASN A 49 -14.40 2.13 -0.71
CA ASN A 49 -15.79 2.31 -1.11
C ASN A 49 -15.90 2.93 -2.52
N TYR A 50 -15.04 3.91 -2.83
CA TYR A 50 -14.93 4.46 -4.18
C TYR A 50 -14.58 3.35 -5.19
N LYS A 51 -13.54 2.56 -4.94
CA LYS A 51 -13.14 1.46 -5.83
C LYS A 51 -14.23 0.41 -5.97
N VAL A 52 -14.90 0.03 -4.88
CA VAL A 52 -16.04 -0.89 -4.91
C VAL A 52 -17.16 -0.34 -5.78
N ALA A 53 -17.54 0.93 -5.62
CA ALA A 53 -18.60 1.55 -6.42
C ALA A 53 -18.24 1.59 -7.92
N THR A 54 -16.99 1.91 -8.27
CA THR A 54 -16.49 1.85 -9.65
C THR A 54 -16.63 0.45 -10.23
N LEU A 55 -16.05 -0.56 -9.56
CA LEU A 55 -15.98 -1.93 -10.08
C LEU A 55 -17.33 -2.68 -10.03
N GLN A 56 -18.28 -2.26 -9.18
CA GLN A 56 -19.67 -2.72 -9.25
C GLN A 56 -20.38 -2.21 -10.50
N GLY A 57 -20.03 -1.00 -10.97
CA GLY A 57 -20.58 -0.38 -12.17
C GLY A 57 -19.95 -0.88 -13.47
N ASP A 58 -18.72 -1.39 -13.40
CA ASP A 58 -17.96 -1.90 -14.55
C ASP A 58 -17.37 -3.30 -14.28
N ARG A 59 -18.08 -4.34 -14.73
CA ARG A 59 -17.63 -5.73 -14.59
C ARG A 59 -16.42 -6.06 -15.45
N GLN A 60 -16.24 -5.38 -16.59
CA GLN A 60 -15.05 -5.59 -17.42
C GLN A 60 -13.83 -5.10 -16.63
N GLU A 61 -13.87 -3.88 -16.10
CA GLU A 61 -12.81 -3.30 -15.27
C GLU A 61 -12.55 -4.15 -14.02
N LEU A 62 -13.58 -4.69 -13.35
CA LEU A 62 -13.40 -5.60 -12.22
C LEU A 62 -12.50 -6.79 -12.53
N PHE A 63 -12.80 -7.54 -13.59
CA PHE A 63 -12.01 -8.73 -13.91
C PHE A 63 -10.67 -8.36 -14.54
N ASP A 64 -10.59 -7.23 -15.24
CA ASP A 64 -9.33 -6.71 -15.78
C ASP A 64 -8.35 -6.36 -14.65
N ASP A 65 -8.76 -5.50 -13.72
CA ASP A 65 -7.99 -5.11 -12.52
C ASP A 65 -7.61 -6.34 -11.70
N PHE A 66 -8.53 -7.29 -11.50
CA PHE A 66 -8.24 -8.50 -10.72
C PHE A 66 -7.18 -9.36 -11.40
N CYS A 67 -7.28 -9.56 -12.73
CA CYS A 67 -6.27 -10.30 -13.48
C CYS A 67 -4.91 -9.57 -13.45
N GLU A 68 -4.89 -8.24 -13.52
CA GLU A 68 -3.65 -7.47 -13.44
C GLU A 68 -3.01 -7.58 -12.05
N ASP A 69 -3.81 -7.45 -10.99
CA ASP A 69 -3.33 -7.51 -9.60
C ASP A 69 -2.79 -8.90 -9.18
N ILE A 70 -3.11 -9.95 -9.93
CA ILE A 70 -2.52 -11.29 -9.78
C ILE A 70 -1.42 -11.58 -10.82
N GLY A 71 -0.98 -10.57 -11.56
CA GLY A 71 0.10 -10.64 -12.56
C GLY A 71 -0.27 -11.44 -13.80
N ALA A 72 -1.56 -11.55 -14.11
CA ALA A 72 -2.11 -12.33 -15.22
C ALA A 72 -2.54 -11.44 -16.42
N LYS A 73 -2.08 -10.18 -16.47
CA LYS A 73 -2.50 -9.14 -17.43
C LYS A 73 -4.00 -8.87 -17.31
N GLY A 74 -4.67 -8.43 -18.36
CA GLY A 74 -6.11 -8.20 -18.33
C GLY A 74 -6.97 -9.47 -18.37
N VAL A 75 -8.29 -9.27 -18.29
CA VAL A 75 -9.27 -10.35 -18.44
C VAL A 75 -9.40 -10.76 -19.91
N LYS A 76 -9.52 -12.07 -20.16
CA LYS A 76 -9.74 -12.65 -21.49
C LYS A 76 -11.20 -13.01 -21.73
N THR A 77 -11.85 -13.66 -20.78
CA THR A 77 -13.26 -14.06 -20.89
C THR A 77 -13.95 -13.97 -19.53
N PHE A 78 -15.17 -13.46 -19.51
CA PHE A 78 -16.11 -13.53 -18.39
C PHE A 78 -17.54 -13.38 -18.95
N ASP A 79 -18.54 -13.62 -18.11
CA ASP A 79 -19.94 -13.41 -18.45
C ASP A 79 -20.73 -12.83 -17.25
N SER A 80 -22.07 -12.81 -17.37
CA SER A 80 -22.96 -12.28 -16.34
C SER A 80 -22.96 -13.07 -15.03
N GLN A 81 -22.55 -14.34 -15.05
CA GLN A 81 -22.49 -15.24 -13.89
C GLN A 81 -21.10 -15.28 -13.26
N SER A 82 -20.07 -14.72 -13.92
CA SER A 82 -18.72 -14.71 -13.38
C SER A 82 -18.63 -14.04 -12.01
N SER A 83 -17.76 -14.56 -11.15
CA SER A 83 -17.54 -14.07 -9.80
C SER A 83 -16.12 -14.38 -9.34
N LEU A 84 -15.54 -13.51 -8.51
CA LEU A 84 -14.23 -13.74 -7.88
C LEU A 84 -14.23 -15.03 -7.03
N ALA A 85 -15.35 -15.33 -6.36
CA ALA A 85 -15.53 -16.56 -5.58
C ALA A 85 -15.65 -17.83 -6.43
N GLN A 86 -15.77 -17.69 -7.76
CA GLN A 86 -15.81 -18.80 -8.72
C GLN A 86 -14.71 -18.58 -9.75
N PRO A 87 -13.43 -18.85 -9.43
CA PRO A 87 -12.30 -18.51 -10.30
C PRO A 87 -12.31 -19.20 -11.67
N THR A 88 -13.07 -20.30 -11.82
CA THR A 88 -13.26 -20.98 -13.12
C THR A 88 -14.30 -20.30 -14.02
N SER A 89 -15.01 -19.28 -13.53
CA SER A 89 -16.05 -18.55 -14.27
C SER A 89 -15.50 -17.43 -15.15
N PHE A 90 -14.21 -17.12 -15.07
CA PHE A 90 -13.53 -16.16 -15.93
C PHE A 90 -12.10 -16.66 -16.24
N THR A 91 -11.44 -16.06 -17.23
CA THR A 91 -10.03 -16.35 -17.55
C THR A 91 -9.26 -15.06 -17.79
N CYS A 92 -7.97 -15.07 -17.47
CA CYS A 92 -7.06 -13.96 -17.73
C CYS A 92 -6.27 -14.17 -19.03
N LEU A 93 -5.64 -13.10 -19.53
CA LEU A 93 -4.84 -13.12 -20.76
C LEU A 93 -3.53 -13.89 -20.61
N ALA A 94 -3.00 -14.01 -19.39
CA ALA A 94 -1.79 -14.76 -19.08
C ALA A 94 -1.97 -15.65 -17.84
N ALA A 95 -0.95 -16.46 -17.54
CA ALA A 95 -0.92 -17.23 -16.29
C ALA A 95 -0.67 -16.29 -15.10
N VAL A 96 -1.16 -16.67 -13.93
CA VAL A 96 -0.90 -15.96 -12.66
C VAL A 96 0.60 -15.77 -12.44
N GLY A 97 1.00 -14.55 -12.09
CA GLY A 97 2.40 -14.20 -11.84
C GLY A 97 3.28 -14.05 -13.08
N THR A 98 2.70 -13.96 -14.28
CA THR A 98 3.43 -13.63 -15.51
C THR A 98 4.10 -12.26 -15.40
N GLU A 99 3.39 -11.28 -14.83
CA GLU A 99 3.89 -9.93 -14.54
C GLU A 99 4.03 -9.76 -13.01
N PRO A 100 5.15 -10.22 -12.40
CA PRO A 100 5.30 -10.25 -10.95
C PRO A 100 5.31 -8.85 -10.30
N ASP A 101 5.67 -7.80 -11.05
CA ASP A 101 5.71 -6.44 -10.54
C ASP A 101 4.32 -5.85 -10.28
N ASP A 102 3.27 -6.37 -10.93
CA ASP A 102 1.87 -5.98 -10.71
C ASP A 102 1.27 -6.65 -9.45
N VAL A 103 1.88 -7.76 -9.03
CA VAL A 103 1.42 -8.58 -7.90
C VAL A 103 1.76 -7.90 -6.57
N LYS A 104 0.76 -7.81 -5.71
CA LYS A 104 0.89 -7.23 -4.36
C LYS A 104 1.89 -8.00 -3.50
N SER A 105 2.71 -7.27 -2.74
CA SER A 105 3.81 -7.87 -1.99
C SER A 105 3.36 -8.42 -0.63
N ALA A 106 4.01 -9.50 -0.22
CA ALA A 106 3.84 -10.12 1.09
C ALA A 106 5.15 -10.75 1.57
N VAL A 107 5.17 -11.17 2.82
CA VAL A 107 6.29 -11.91 3.43
C VAL A 107 5.80 -13.17 4.12
N ILE A 108 6.71 -14.12 4.34
CA ILE A 108 6.45 -15.33 5.13
C ILE A 108 7.04 -15.12 6.53
N ALA A 109 6.26 -15.38 7.57
CA ALA A 109 6.70 -15.26 8.97
C ALA A 109 7.15 -16.61 9.57
N PRO A 110 7.79 -16.63 10.77
CA PRO A 110 8.16 -17.85 11.51
C PRO A 110 7.01 -18.81 11.82
N ASP A 111 5.79 -18.29 11.95
CA ASP A 111 4.58 -19.10 12.12
C ASP A 111 4.02 -19.65 10.79
N HIS A 112 4.76 -19.45 9.69
CA HIS A 112 4.43 -19.82 8.32
C HIS A 112 3.20 -19.13 7.71
N HIS A 113 2.60 -18.14 8.38
CA HIS A 113 1.56 -17.32 7.77
C HIS A 113 2.14 -16.31 6.76
N ILE A 114 1.29 -15.89 5.82
CA ILE A 114 1.59 -14.84 4.85
C ILE A 114 1.08 -13.50 5.36
N TYR A 115 1.97 -12.52 5.43
CA TYR A 115 1.69 -11.15 5.87
C TYR A 115 1.80 -10.18 4.70
N LEU A 116 0.69 -9.55 4.34
CA LEU A 116 0.57 -8.61 3.23
C LEU A 116 1.29 -7.31 3.55
N THR A 117 2.28 -6.92 2.75
CA THR A 117 3.07 -5.69 2.94
C THR A 117 2.62 -4.54 2.03
N ASP A 118 1.91 -4.85 0.94
CA ASP A 118 1.24 -3.88 0.08
C ASP A 118 -0.11 -4.44 -0.42
N GLY A 119 -1.07 -3.58 -0.74
CA GLY A 119 -2.34 -3.99 -1.35
C GLY A 119 -3.51 -4.20 -0.39
N HIS A 120 -3.45 -3.70 0.85
CA HIS A 120 -4.57 -3.85 1.81
C HIS A 120 -5.88 -3.25 1.30
N HIS A 121 -5.83 -2.10 0.62
CA HIS A 121 -7.00 -1.52 -0.04
C HIS A 121 -7.52 -2.38 -1.19
N THR A 122 -6.63 -2.88 -2.07
CA THR A 122 -6.96 -3.78 -3.19
C THR A 122 -7.66 -5.04 -2.69
N VAL A 123 -7.05 -5.75 -1.74
CA VAL A 123 -7.62 -6.97 -1.16
C VAL A 123 -8.96 -6.68 -0.48
N SER A 124 -9.07 -5.56 0.25
CA SER A 124 -10.33 -5.16 0.89
C SER A 124 -11.43 -4.84 -0.14
N THR A 125 -11.09 -4.23 -1.28
CA THR A 125 -12.02 -3.99 -2.39
C THR A 125 -12.54 -5.30 -2.95
N TYR A 126 -11.66 -6.25 -3.30
CA TYR A 126 -12.10 -7.53 -3.85
C TYR A 126 -12.92 -8.37 -2.88
N ARG A 127 -12.57 -8.37 -1.59
CA ARG A 127 -13.40 -9.02 -0.56
C ARG A 127 -14.77 -8.38 -0.44
N ALA A 128 -14.87 -7.06 -0.47
CA ALA A 128 -16.16 -6.39 -0.47
C ALA A 128 -17.01 -6.77 -1.71
N LEU A 129 -16.40 -6.83 -2.89
CA LEU A 129 -17.06 -7.24 -4.14
C LEU A 129 -17.48 -8.72 -4.15
N ALA A 130 -16.70 -9.58 -3.49
CA ALA A 130 -17.01 -11.00 -3.30
C ALA A 130 -17.99 -11.26 -2.14
N ASN A 131 -18.55 -10.23 -1.51
CA ASN A 131 -19.39 -10.35 -0.30
C ASN A 131 -18.70 -11.15 0.82
N ASN A 132 -17.38 -10.98 0.97
CA ASN A 132 -16.49 -11.70 1.88
C ASN A 132 -16.43 -13.22 1.70
N GLN A 133 -16.92 -13.75 0.56
CA GLN A 133 -16.60 -15.12 0.18
C GLN A 133 -15.10 -15.25 -0.08
N ASP A 134 -14.56 -16.42 0.21
CA ASP A 134 -13.16 -16.71 -0.01
C ASP A 134 -12.88 -16.94 -1.50
N PHE A 135 -11.70 -16.56 -1.97
CA PHE A 135 -11.27 -16.71 -3.36
C PHE A 135 -9.74 -16.79 -3.43
N PRO A 136 -9.17 -17.42 -4.47
CA PRO A 136 -7.73 -17.44 -4.67
C PRO A 136 -7.22 -16.06 -5.05
N PHE A 137 -6.15 -15.61 -4.39
CA PHE A 137 -5.45 -14.36 -4.71
C PHE A 137 -3.95 -14.63 -4.76
N ALA A 138 -3.23 -13.96 -5.65
CA ALA A 138 -1.79 -14.12 -5.78
C ALA A 138 -1.05 -13.00 -5.04
N VAL A 139 0.03 -13.37 -4.34
CA VAL A 139 0.94 -12.42 -3.70
C VAL A 139 2.38 -12.73 -4.09
N ARG A 140 3.20 -11.69 -4.16
CA ARG A 140 4.64 -11.80 -4.42
C ARG A 140 5.39 -11.80 -3.10
N ILE A 141 6.07 -12.90 -2.81
CA ILE A 141 6.89 -13.03 -1.61
C ILE A 141 8.20 -12.26 -1.83
N THR A 142 8.35 -11.14 -1.12
CA THR A 142 9.56 -10.31 -1.18
C THR A 142 10.62 -10.80 -0.20
N ASN A 143 10.20 -11.39 0.92
CA ASN A 143 11.08 -11.91 1.95
C ASN A 143 10.48 -13.17 2.58
N ASP A 144 11.34 -14.15 2.83
CA ASP A 144 11.02 -15.32 3.64
C ASP A 144 11.73 -15.20 4.99
N PHE A 145 10.96 -14.88 6.03
CA PHE A 145 11.42 -14.76 7.41
C PHE A 145 11.07 -15.99 8.24
N SER A 146 10.69 -17.11 7.62
CA SER A 146 10.31 -18.34 8.33
C SER A 146 11.41 -18.92 9.22
N GLN A 147 12.67 -18.56 8.96
CA GLN A 147 13.84 -19.03 9.71
C GLN A 147 14.22 -18.10 10.89
N LEU A 148 13.52 -16.98 11.12
CA LEU A 148 13.76 -16.17 12.32
C LEU A 148 13.33 -16.93 13.57
N ALA A 149 13.99 -16.69 14.70
CA ALA A 149 13.82 -17.52 15.90
C ALA A 149 12.46 -17.33 16.61
N SER A 150 11.79 -16.21 16.38
CA SER A 150 10.50 -15.91 17.00
C SER A 150 9.68 -14.86 16.25
N MET A 151 8.38 -14.80 16.56
CA MET A 151 7.50 -13.74 16.05
C MET A 151 7.92 -12.34 16.53
N ASP A 152 8.53 -12.21 17.71
CA ASP A 152 9.05 -10.93 18.19
C ASP A 152 10.21 -10.43 17.31
N GLN A 153 11.12 -11.33 16.93
CA GLN A 153 12.20 -11.00 15.99
C GLN A 153 11.63 -10.65 14.61
N PHE A 154 10.60 -11.35 14.16
CA PHE A 154 9.89 -11.03 12.92
C PHE A 154 9.30 -9.61 12.96
N TRP A 155 8.52 -9.25 13.97
CA TRP A 155 7.91 -7.92 14.05
C TRP A 155 8.92 -6.79 14.25
N SER A 156 10.03 -7.06 14.94
CA SER A 156 11.16 -6.11 15.00
C SER A 156 11.78 -5.91 13.63
N THR A 157 12.02 -7.00 12.89
CA THR A 157 12.56 -6.97 11.51
C THR A 157 11.62 -6.23 10.56
N MET A 158 10.31 -6.50 10.63
CA MET A 158 9.29 -5.83 9.82
C MET A 158 9.30 -4.31 10.03
N GLN A 159 9.43 -3.84 11.28
CA GLN A 159 9.52 -2.40 11.56
C GLN A 159 10.83 -1.79 11.04
N GLN A 160 11.97 -2.46 11.27
CA GLN A 160 13.29 -2.02 10.81
C GLN A 160 13.38 -1.94 9.28
N GLN A 161 12.70 -2.84 8.57
CA GLN A 161 12.67 -2.88 7.10
C GLN A 161 11.49 -2.10 6.51
N HIS A 162 10.72 -1.37 7.32
CA HIS A 162 9.55 -0.60 6.88
C HIS A 162 8.51 -1.44 6.10
N LEU A 163 8.21 -2.64 6.59
CA LEU A 163 7.24 -3.59 6.01
C LEU A 163 5.91 -3.66 6.79
N THR A 164 5.79 -2.90 7.87
CA THR A 164 4.58 -2.82 8.71
C THR A 164 4.33 -1.38 9.16
N TRP A 165 3.06 -1.02 9.27
CA TRP A 165 2.62 0.26 9.84
C TRP A 165 1.83 -0.01 11.10
N LEU A 166 2.37 0.35 12.26
CA LEU A 166 1.82 0.01 13.58
C LEU A 166 1.29 1.24 14.33
N GLU A 167 0.52 2.07 13.65
CA GLU A 167 -0.14 3.25 14.20
C GLU A 167 -1.62 3.26 13.82
N ASP A 168 -2.51 3.50 14.79
CA ASP A 168 -3.96 3.54 14.62
C ASP A 168 -4.43 4.86 13.98
N PRO A 169 -5.71 4.98 13.59
CA PRO A 169 -6.24 6.22 13.01
C PRO A 169 -6.18 7.46 13.93
N GLN A 170 -5.94 7.29 15.23
CA GLN A 170 -5.73 8.38 16.18
C GLN A 170 -4.25 8.76 16.33
N GLY A 171 -3.35 8.11 15.60
CA GLY A 171 -1.91 8.34 15.68
C GLY A 171 -1.23 7.63 16.86
N LYS A 172 -1.88 6.62 17.46
CA LYS A 172 -1.33 5.90 18.60
C LYS A 172 -0.64 4.60 18.17
N PRO A 173 0.46 4.21 18.83
CA PRO A 173 1.10 2.92 18.57
C PRO A 173 0.17 1.73 18.77
N VAL A 174 0.30 0.73 17.91
CA VAL A 174 -0.46 -0.53 17.93
C VAL A 174 0.53 -1.68 18.07
N SER A 175 0.29 -2.60 19.01
CA SER A 175 1.08 -3.83 19.08
C SER A 175 0.67 -4.81 17.97
N PRO A 176 1.58 -5.64 17.44
CA PRO A 176 1.23 -6.58 16.38
C PRO A 176 0.06 -7.53 16.73
N ALA A 177 -0.10 -7.88 18.01
CA ALA A 177 -1.20 -8.72 18.49
C ALA A 177 -2.60 -8.06 18.36
N GLN A 178 -2.65 -6.74 18.20
CA GLN A 178 -3.87 -5.96 17.99
C GLN A 178 -4.23 -5.80 16.51
N LEU A 179 -3.38 -6.24 15.58
CA LEU A 179 -3.71 -6.24 14.17
C LEU A 179 -4.91 -7.15 13.89
N PRO A 180 -5.79 -6.77 12.94
CA PRO A 180 -6.90 -7.64 12.57
C PRO A 180 -6.37 -8.96 12.00
N GLN A 181 -7.20 -10.00 12.07
CA GLN A 181 -6.80 -11.33 11.60
C GLN A 181 -6.99 -11.51 10.09
N GLN A 182 -7.70 -10.58 9.44
CA GLN A 182 -8.03 -10.60 8.02
C GLN A 182 -7.88 -9.19 7.43
N VAL A 183 -7.45 -9.11 6.18
CA VAL A 183 -7.41 -7.89 5.39
C VAL A 183 -8.80 -7.68 4.78
N SER A 184 -9.65 -6.83 5.38
CA SER A 184 -10.99 -6.53 4.83
C SER A 184 -11.51 -5.19 5.35
N LEU A 185 -12.50 -4.63 4.64
CA LEU A 185 -13.19 -3.41 5.06
C LEU A 185 -13.92 -3.56 6.42
N GLN A 186 -14.35 -4.78 6.78
CA GLN A 186 -15.09 -5.07 8.00
C GLN A 186 -14.19 -5.22 9.22
N THR A 187 -12.94 -5.64 9.04
CA THR A 187 -12.00 -5.97 10.12
C THR A 187 -10.95 -4.90 10.34
N MET A 188 -10.55 -4.17 9.29
CA MET A 188 -9.59 -3.09 9.40
C MET A 188 -10.26 -1.81 9.87
N GLN A 189 -9.55 -1.01 10.66
CA GLN A 189 -10.05 0.29 11.10
C GLN A 189 -10.11 1.27 9.93
N ASN A 190 -11.00 2.26 10.00
CA ASN A 190 -11.03 3.36 9.04
C ASN A 190 -10.11 4.50 9.50
N ASP A 191 -9.10 4.83 8.70
CA ASP A 191 -8.37 6.09 8.80
C ASP A 191 -8.89 7.08 7.74
N PRO A 192 -9.70 8.09 8.12
CA PRO A 192 -10.22 9.06 7.17
C PRO A 192 -9.10 9.87 6.49
N TYR A 193 -7.99 10.13 7.18
CA TYR A 193 -6.87 10.86 6.59
C TYR A 193 -6.19 10.04 5.49
N ARG A 194 -6.16 8.71 5.63
CA ARG A 194 -5.65 7.83 4.56
C ARG A 194 -6.49 7.90 3.30
N SER A 195 -7.82 8.03 3.43
CA SER A 195 -8.73 8.27 2.28
C SER A 195 -8.52 9.67 1.69
N ILE A 196 -8.45 10.70 2.54
CA ILE A 196 -8.23 12.08 2.10
C ILE A 196 -6.95 12.19 1.27
N VAL A 197 -5.85 11.61 1.78
CA VAL A 197 -4.55 11.63 1.09
C VAL A 197 -4.62 10.87 -0.25
N TYR A 198 -5.41 9.80 -0.36
CA TYR A 198 -5.66 9.16 -1.65
C TYR A 198 -6.32 10.13 -2.64
N PHE A 199 -7.33 10.89 -2.22
CA PHE A 199 -8.00 11.86 -3.09
C PHE A 199 -7.12 13.06 -3.43
N LEU A 200 -6.16 13.43 -2.58
CA LEU A 200 -5.24 14.55 -2.82
C LEU A 200 -4.06 14.22 -3.75
N ARG A 201 -3.88 12.94 -4.14
CA ARG A 201 -2.79 12.53 -5.03
C ARG A 201 -2.93 13.18 -6.42
N GLY A 202 -1.86 13.81 -6.89
CA GLY A 202 -1.84 14.60 -8.11
C GLY A 202 -2.47 15.98 -7.98
N ILE A 203 -3.03 16.31 -6.81
CA ILE A 203 -3.65 17.60 -6.49
C ILE A 203 -2.74 18.46 -5.63
N ALA A 204 -2.33 17.92 -4.48
CA ALA A 204 -1.51 18.64 -3.49
C ALA A 204 -0.13 17.98 -3.27
N TYR A 205 0.04 16.73 -3.68
CA TYR A 205 1.33 16.04 -3.73
C TYR A 205 1.36 15.09 -4.94
N ASP A 206 2.54 14.73 -5.41
CA ASP A 206 2.77 13.67 -6.38
C ASP A 206 3.63 12.59 -5.73
N LYS A 207 3.34 11.30 -6.00
CA LYS A 207 4.21 10.22 -5.51
C LYS A 207 5.58 10.35 -6.18
N PRO A 208 6.68 10.56 -5.44
CA PRO A 208 8.01 10.67 -6.04
C PRO A 208 8.49 9.30 -6.50
N ASP A 209 9.46 9.26 -7.42
CA ASP A 209 10.02 8.02 -7.97
C ASP A 209 10.58 7.11 -6.86
N GLN A 210 11.23 7.72 -5.87
CA GLN A 210 11.71 7.06 -4.65
C GLN A 210 10.80 7.42 -3.47
N ALA A 211 9.55 6.96 -3.52
CA ALA A 211 8.58 7.18 -2.45
C ALA A 211 9.02 6.49 -1.14
N PRO A 212 9.06 7.22 -0.01
CA PRO A 212 9.20 6.59 1.30
C PRO A 212 8.07 5.55 1.51
N PRO A 213 8.36 4.41 2.17
CA PRO A 213 7.32 3.50 2.62
C PRO A 213 6.27 4.25 3.43
N PHE A 214 4.99 3.89 3.26
CA PHE A 214 3.87 4.50 3.99
C PHE A 214 3.72 6.02 3.78
N LEU A 215 4.19 6.57 2.65
CA LEU A 215 4.05 8.00 2.29
C LEU A 215 2.65 8.55 2.63
N GLU A 216 1.60 7.85 2.21
CA GLU A 216 0.23 8.32 2.42
C GLU A 216 -0.19 8.33 3.90
N PHE A 217 0.35 7.42 4.71
CA PHE A 217 0.13 7.45 6.16
C PHE A 217 0.90 8.59 6.83
N TYR A 218 2.13 8.87 6.41
CA TYR A 218 2.89 10.01 6.92
C TYR A 218 2.19 11.34 6.60
N LEU A 219 1.71 11.52 5.36
CA LEU A 219 0.89 12.69 5.01
C LEU A 219 -0.42 12.73 5.81
N GLY A 220 -1.03 11.57 6.07
CA GLY A 220 -2.24 11.47 6.89
C GLY A 220 -1.99 11.90 8.34
N SER A 221 -0.90 11.43 8.94
CA SER A 221 -0.50 11.82 10.30
C SER A 221 -0.14 13.29 10.40
N TRP A 222 0.50 13.86 9.39
CA TRP A 222 0.70 15.30 9.32
C TRP A 222 -0.64 16.05 9.29
N LEU A 223 -1.51 15.71 8.32
CA LEU A 223 -2.79 16.41 8.12
C LEU A 223 -3.70 16.33 9.36
N ARG A 224 -3.65 15.21 10.11
CA ARG A 224 -4.37 15.03 11.38
C ARG A 224 -4.09 16.12 12.39
N THR A 225 -2.87 16.64 12.43
CA THR A 225 -2.49 17.72 13.34
C THR A 225 -2.85 19.12 12.82
N GLN A 226 -2.97 19.27 11.50
CA GLN A 226 -3.19 20.56 10.86
C GLN A 226 -4.68 20.88 10.67
N GLN A 227 -5.47 19.88 10.33
CA GLN A 227 -6.88 20.04 9.99
C GLN A 227 -7.69 18.84 10.49
N PRO A 228 -8.10 18.85 11.77
CA PRO A 228 -8.90 17.76 12.33
C PRO A 228 -10.17 17.49 11.51
N VAL A 229 -10.41 16.22 11.19
CA VAL A 229 -11.62 15.81 10.47
C VAL A 229 -12.88 15.98 11.32
N ASN A 230 -13.94 16.43 10.67
CA ASN A 230 -15.31 16.37 11.17
C ASN A 230 -16.06 15.30 10.37
N ALA A 231 -16.57 14.27 11.05
CA ALA A 231 -17.21 13.13 10.38
C ALA A 231 -18.47 13.54 9.58
N GLN A 232 -19.23 14.52 10.07
CA GLN A 232 -20.40 15.05 9.37
C GLN A 232 -20.00 15.84 8.11
N GLN A 233 -18.85 16.50 8.12
CA GLN A 233 -18.32 17.16 6.92
C GLN A 233 -18.00 16.14 5.83
N LEU A 234 -17.41 14.99 6.20
CA LEU A 234 -17.06 13.94 5.25
C LEU A 234 -18.24 13.05 4.82
N SER A 235 -19.45 13.26 5.34
CA SER A 235 -20.62 12.44 4.99
C SER A 235 -21.42 12.96 3.79
N THR A 236 -20.99 14.03 3.13
CA THR A 236 -21.66 14.58 1.94
C THR A 236 -20.64 14.96 0.88
N LYS A 237 -21.01 14.88 -0.41
CA LYS A 237 -20.11 15.26 -1.51
C LYS A 237 -19.59 16.69 -1.38
N ALA A 238 -20.49 17.63 -1.08
CA ALA A 238 -20.13 19.04 -0.92
C ALA A 238 -19.20 19.28 0.29
N GLY A 239 -19.50 18.67 1.43
CA GLY A 239 -18.67 18.79 2.63
C GLY A 239 -17.28 18.15 2.44
N TYR A 240 -17.22 16.97 1.83
CA TYR A 240 -15.97 16.28 1.51
C TYR A 240 -15.12 17.12 0.56
N MET A 241 -15.73 17.67 -0.50
CA MET A 241 -15.05 18.54 -1.45
C MET A 241 -14.47 19.79 -0.77
N ALA A 242 -15.26 20.44 0.10
CA ALA A 242 -14.79 21.60 0.86
C ALA A 242 -13.60 21.24 1.77
N TYR A 243 -13.64 20.07 2.42
CA TYR A 243 -12.52 19.59 3.23
C TYR A 243 -11.27 19.37 2.38
N LEU A 244 -11.40 18.72 1.21
CA LEU A 244 -10.27 18.48 0.29
C LEU A 244 -9.67 19.77 -0.24
N GLN A 245 -10.48 20.79 -0.54
CA GLN A 245 -9.99 22.11 -0.95
C GLN A 245 -9.11 22.72 0.14
N GLN A 246 -9.59 22.72 1.38
CA GLN A 246 -8.83 23.26 2.51
C GLN A 246 -7.56 22.44 2.80
N ALA A 247 -7.66 21.10 2.74
CA ALA A 247 -6.54 20.21 2.99
C ALA A 247 -5.46 20.36 1.89
N ALA A 248 -5.88 20.49 0.62
CA ALA A 248 -4.97 20.74 -0.50
C ALA A 248 -4.21 22.06 -0.34
N ALA A 249 -4.93 23.14 -0.02
CA ALA A 249 -4.32 24.45 0.23
C ALA A 249 -3.37 24.41 1.43
N THR A 250 -3.77 23.77 2.52
CA THR A 250 -2.96 23.60 3.74
C THR A 250 -1.68 22.84 3.44
N LEU A 251 -1.76 21.70 2.74
CA LEU A 251 -0.60 20.91 2.37
C LEU A 251 0.35 21.70 1.47
N VAL A 252 -0.14 22.42 0.45
CA VAL A 252 0.71 23.18 -0.47
C VAL A 252 1.36 24.41 0.20
N ALA A 253 0.67 25.06 1.14
CA ALA A 253 1.19 26.24 1.85
C ALA A 253 2.22 25.92 2.94
N ALA A 254 2.29 24.67 3.39
CA ALA A 254 3.21 24.25 4.44
C ALA A 254 4.68 24.35 4.02
N GLN A 255 5.58 24.49 4.99
CA GLN A 255 7.02 24.50 4.72
C GLN A 255 7.45 23.09 4.30
N GLY A 256 8.00 22.94 3.10
CA GLY A 256 8.42 21.64 2.60
C GLY A 256 9.50 20.93 3.41
N SER A 257 10.24 21.65 4.26
CA SER A 257 11.22 21.09 5.21
C SER A 257 10.59 20.59 6.52
N GLN A 258 9.30 20.81 6.74
CA GLN A 258 8.60 20.32 7.92
C GLN A 258 8.52 18.78 7.87
N HIS A 259 8.81 18.15 9.00
CA HIS A 259 8.63 16.71 9.20
C HIS A 259 7.15 16.35 9.30
N SER A 260 6.78 15.18 8.76
CA SER A 260 5.38 14.74 8.72
C SER A 260 4.84 14.28 10.08
N THR A 261 5.72 14.03 11.05
CA THR A 261 5.36 13.73 12.44
C THR A 261 6.33 14.44 13.38
N ASP A 262 6.08 14.36 14.69
CA ASP A 262 6.99 14.88 15.72
C ASP A 262 8.32 14.11 15.81
N LYS A 263 8.45 12.96 15.11
CA LYS A 263 9.68 12.17 15.06
C LYS A 263 10.65 12.79 14.05
N ALA A 264 11.89 13.03 14.49
CA ALA A 264 12.93 13.67 13.68
C ALA A 264 13.38 12.83 12.46
N ASP A 265 13.15 11.51 12.47
CA ASP A 265 13.45 10.60 11.38
C ASP A 265 12.29 10.43 10.39
N SER A 266 11.12 11.04 10.66
CA SER A 266 10.00 11.01 9.71
C SER A 266 10.31 11.81 8.45
N PRO A 267 9.79 11.41 7.28
CA PRO A 267 10.04 12.14 6.04
C PRO A 267 9.48 13.57 6.09
N THR A 268 10.16 14.49 5.42
CA THR A 268 9.67 15.86 5.22
C THR A 268 8.56 15.92 4.18
N LEU A 269 7.73 16.96 4.19
CA LEU A 269 6.67 17.13 3.18
C LEU A 269 7.23 17.16 1.74
N SER A 270 8.41 17.76 1.53
CA SER A 270 9.11 17.70 0.23
C SER A 270 9.45 16.26 -0.19
N GLN A 271 9.96 15.45 0.74
CA GLN A 271 10.27 14.03 0.48
C GLN A 271 9.01 13.19 0.23
N LEU A 272 7.87 13.62 0.78
CA LEU A 272 6.55 13.03 0.52
C LEU A 272 5.90 13.57 -0.78
N GLY A 273 6.62 14.40 -1.54
CA GLY A 273 6.20 14.86 -2.86
C GLY A 273 5.20 16.01 -2.84
N GLN A 274 5.15 16.80 -1.77
CA GLN A 274 4.37 18.04 -1.69
C GLN A 274 4.56 18.91 -2.95
N ARG A 275 3.44 19.36 -3.53
CA ARG A 275 3.45 20.27 -4.69
C ARG A 275 3.62 21.72 -4.24
N LYS A 276 4.16 22.55 -5.13
CA LYS A 276 4.27 24.00 -4.94
C LYS A 276 2.95 24.75 -5.12
N THR A 277 2.01 24.17 -5.86
CA THR A 277 0.68 24.72 -6.14
C THR A 277 -0.36 23.61 -6.18
N VAL A 278 -1.59 23.94 -5.79
CA VAL A 278 -2.74 23.06 -5.93
C VAL A 278 -3.05 22.88 -7.42
N ASN A 279 -3.27 21.63 -7.85
CA ASN A 279 -3.81 21.35 -9.18
C ASN A 279 -5.32 21.54 -9.19
N GLU A 280 -5.77 22.79 -9.36
CA GLU A 280 -7.18 23.17 -9.32
C GLU A 280 -8.05 22.38 -10.30
N LYS A 281 -7.51 22.06 -11.49
CA LYS A 281 -8.22 21.27 -12.50
C LYS A 281 -8.51 19.85 -12.00
N LYS A 282 -7.51 19.16 -11.43
CA LYS A 282 -7.71 17.81 -10.89
C LYS A 282 -8.60 17.83 -9.64
N LEU A 283 -8.49 18.88 -8.82
CA LEU A 283 -9.32 19.05 -7.64
C LEU A 283 -10.79 19.19 -8.03
N ALA A 284 -11.13 20.10 -8.95
CA ALA A 284 -12.49 20.27 -9.45
C ALA A 284 -13.07 18.96 -10.04
N LYS A 285 -12.25 18.21 -10.79
CA LYS A 285 -12.63 16.93 -11.40
C LYS A 285 -13.09 15.87 -10.38
N LEU A 286 -12.72 15.97 -9.11
CA LEU A 286 -13.18 15.01 -8.09
C LEU A 286 -14.71 14.98 -7.95
N ALA A 287 -15.36 16.14 -8.06
CA ALA A 287 -16.80 16.30 -7.83
C ALA A 287 -17.64 16.39 -9.12
N GLU A 288 -16.99 16.48 -10.29
CA GLU A 288 -17.66 16.39 -11.60
C GLU A 288 -18.33 15.02 -11.80
N PRO A 289 -19.34 14.90 -12.69
CA PRO A 289 -19.94 13.60 -13.02
C PRO A 289 -18.90 12.57 -13.44
N GLY A 290 -18.90 11.40 -12.79
CA GLY A 290 -17.90 10.35 -13.00
C GLY A 290 -16.54 10.62 -12.32
N GLY A 291 -16.41 11.73 -11.60
CA GLY A 291 -15.31 12.02 -10.70
C GLY A 291 -15.34 11.11 -9.46
N LYS A 292 -14.21 11.00 -8.75
CA LYS A 292 -14.08 10.04 -7.65
C LYS A 292 -15.08 10.28 -6.50
N LEU A 293 -15.35 11.54 -6.15
CA LEU A 293 -16.35 11.86 -5.13
C LEU A 293 -17.78 11.69 -5.67
N SER A 294 -18.02 12.02 -6.95
CA SER A 294 -19.32 11.74 -7.61
C SER A 294 -19.66 10.25 -7.52
N ILE A 295 -18.71 9.37 -7.84
CA ILE A 295 -18.86 7.91 -7.72
C ILE A 295 -19.05 7.47 -6.26
N LEU A 296 -18.21 7.95 -5.34
CA LEU A 296 -18.29 7.62 -3.91
C LEU A 296 -19.66 7.94 -3.31
N PHE A 297 -20.24 9.09 -3.67
CA PHE A 297 -21.52 9.57 -3.16
C PHE A 297 -22.73 9.18 -4.02
N LYS A 298 -22.52 8.53 -5.17
CA LYS A 298 -23.57 8.15 -6.13
C LYS A 298 -24.38 9.35 -6.65
N GLU A 299 -23.69 10.46 -6.94
CA GLU A 299 -24.26 11.73 -7.41
C GLU A 299 -23.69 12.18 -8.74
#